data_AF-A0A1G7AAY5-F1
#
_entry.id   AF-A0A1G7AAY5-F1
#
_cell.length_a   1.000
_cell.length_b   1.000
_cell.length_c   1.000
_cell.angle_alpha   90.00
_cell.angle_beta   90.00
_cell.angle_gamma   90.00
#
_symmetry.space_group_name_H-M   'P 1'
#
loop_
_entity.id
_entity.type
_entity.pdbx_description
1 polymer ?
#
loop_
_entity_poly.entity_id
_entity_poly.type
_entity_poly.pdbx_seq_one_letter_code
_entity_poly.pdbx_strand_id
1 'polypeptide(L)'
;MRDARFVAEHRGGPLKRQQHNALLEWASKCVKHVLDKIGENSNPSFIKILDVGEAWKNGNASVGDARNAAFAAIAIAKALEDPVKIAAARAVGHVVAVAHMADHALRAADYALKALSKDERVLERQWQNEQLPVSIKSLVLATRK
;
A
#
# COMPACT_ATOMS: atom_id res chain seq x y z
N MET A 1 -3.37 7.35 -18.25
CA MET A 1 -4.12 6.08 -18.30
C MET A 1 -3.45 5.12 -17.31
N ARG A 2 -4.21 4.37 -16.49
CA ARG A 2 -3.63 3.37 -15.56
C ARG A 2 -3.12 2.17 -16.38
N ASP A 3 -2.04 1.54 -15.94
CA ASP A 3 -1.46 0.38 -16.62
C ASP A 3 -2.43 -0.81 -16.58
N ALA A 4 -2.82 -1.30 -17.75
CA ALA A 4 -3.79 -2.39 -17.90
C ALA A 4 -3.35 -3.68 -17.20
N ARG A 5 -2.03 -3.89 -17.00
CA ARG A 5 -1.48 -5.07 -16.31
C ARG A 5 -1.87 -5.16 -14.83
N PHE A 6 -2.36 -4.08 -14.23
CA PHE A 6 -2.87 -4.05 -12.86
C PHE A 6 -4.40 -4.23 -12.76
N VAL A 7 -5.09 -4.41 -13.89
CA VAL A 7 -6.54 -4.65 -13.89
C VAL A 7 -6.78 -6.13 -13.58
N ALA A 8 -7.60 -6.40 -12.55
CA ALA A 8 -7.93 -7.75 -12.11
C ALA A 8 -8.73 -8.54 -13.17
N GLU A 9 -8.54 -9.87 -13.20
CA GLU A 9 -9.23 -10.78 -14.13
C GLU A 9 -10.76 -10.64 -14.11
N HIS A 10 -11.37 -10.58 -12.92
CA HIS A 10 -12.83 -10.39 -12.79
C HIS A 10 -13.33 -9.02 -13.29
N ARG A 11 -12.42 -8.09 -13.62
CA ARG A 11 -12.70 -6.78 -14.23
C ARG A 11 -12.23 -6.70 -15.69
N GLY A 12 -11.89 -7.82 -16.32
CA GLY A 12 -11.48 -7.92 -17.72
C GLY A 12 -10.00 -7.62 -17.98
N GLY A 13 -9.15 -7.62 -16.95
CA GLY A 13 -7.70 -7.46 -17.09
C GLY A 13 -6.91 -8.76 -16.92
N PRO A 14 -5.58 -8.72 -16.98
CA PRO A 14 -4.73 -9.91 -16.89
C PRO A 14 -4.26 -10.26 -15.46
N LEU A 15 -4.54 -9.41 -14.46
CA LEU A 15 -3.96 -9.58 -13.11
C LEU A 15 -4.71 -10.67 -12.33
N LYS A 16 -3.99 -11.75 -12.01
CA LYS A 16 -4.53 -12.88 -11.24
C LYS A 16 -4.83 -12.48 -9.80
N ARG A 17 -5.85 -13.12 -9.19
CA ARG A 17 -6.19 -12.91 -7.77
C ARG A 17 -4.99 -13.09 -6.83
N GLN A 18 -4.15 -14.08 -7.09
CA GLN A 18 -2.92 -14.34 -6.31
C GLN A 18 -1.91 -13.19 -6.42
N GLN A 19 -1.74 -12.60 -7.60
CA GLN A 19 -0.87 -11.44 -7.81
C GLN A 19 -1.45 -10.19 -7.16
N HIS A 20 -2.78 -10.03 -7.19
CA HIS A 20 -3.47 -8.94 -6.50
C HIS A 20 -3.26 -9.02 -4.98
N ASN A 21 -3.36 -10.21 -4.40
CA ASN A 21 -3.03 -10.45 -2.99
C ASN A 21 -1.55 -10.19 -2.70
N ALA A 22 -0.63 -10.67 -3.54
CA ALA A 22 0.81 -10.42 -3.38
C ALA A 22 1.16 -8.92 -3.43
N LEU A 23 0.47 -8.13 -4.25
CA LEU A 23 0.62 -6.68 -4.29
C LEU A 23 0.19 -6.00 -2.99
N LEU A 24 -0.93 -6.45 -2.40
CA LEU A 24 -1.39 -5.96 -1.10
C LEU A 24 -0.39 -6.29 0.01
N GLU A 25 0.09 -7.53 0.06
CA GLU A 25 1.05 -7.99 1.08
C GLU A 25 2.38 -7.24 0.97
N TRP A 26 2.93 -7.12 -0.25
CA TRP A 26 4.14 -6.35 -0.49
C TRP A 26 3.97 -4.88 -0.08
N ALA A 27 2.87 -4.24 -0.48
CA ALA A 27 2.59 -2.85 -0.09
C ALA A 27 2.46 -2.71 1.44
N SER A 28 1.76 -3.63 2.08
CA SER A 28 1.61 -3.68 3.54
C SER A 28 2.96 -3.80 4.24
N LYS A 29 3.85 -4.67 3.72
CA LYS A 29 5.20 -4.87 4.26
C LYS A 29 6.06 -3.61 4.13
N CYS A 30 6.00 -2.93 2.99
CA CYS A 30 6.68 -1.65 2.77
C CYS A 30 6.20 -0.57 3.74
N VAL A 31 4.89 -0.42 3.90
CA VAL A 31 4.31 0.59 4.79
C VAL A 31 4.63 0.28 6.25
N LYS A 32 4.45 -0.97 6.70
CA LYS A 32 4.75 -1.37 8.08
C LYS A 32 6.23 -1.15 8.45
N HIS A 33 7.15 -1.41 7.53
CA HIS A 33 8.58 -1.15 7.76
C HIS A 33 8.89 0.33 7.94
N VAL A 34 8.26 1.21 7.17
CA VAL A 34 8.40 2.66 7.37
C VAL A 34 7.72 3.12 8.65
N LEU A 35 6.52 2.60 8.97
CA LEU A 35 5.83 2.93 10.22
C LEU A 35 6.70 2.60 11.45
N ASP A 36 7.43 1.49 11.41
CA ASP A 36 8.39 1.12 12.46
C ASP A 36 9.51 2.15 12.60
N LYS A 37 10.14 2.55 11.49
CA LYS A 37 11.23 3.55 11.48
C LYS A 37 10.80 4.92 12.03
N ILE A 38 9.57 5.33 11.79
CA ILE A 38 9.05 6.64 12.24
C ILE A 38 8.30 6.58 13.58
N GLY A 39 8.24 5.41 14.24
CA GLY A 39 7.58 5.24 15.54
C GLY A 39 6.04 5.24 15.50
N GLU A 40 5.43 4.89 14.37
CA GLU A 40 3.97 4.86 14.16
C GLU A 40 3.43 3.42 13.97
N ASN A 41 4.25 2.39 14.21
CA ASN A 41 3.87 0.98 14.09
C ASN A 41 2.74 0.56 15.06
N SER A 42 2.66 1.21 16.21
CA SER A 42 1.67 0.95 17.27
C SER A 42 0.48 1.90 17.21
N ASN A 43 0.35 2.72 16.16
CA ASN A 43 -0.78 3.62 15.98
C ASN A 43 -2.09 2.81 15.79
N PRO A 44 -3.06 2.88 16.73
CA PRO A 44 -4.26 2.03 16.68
C PRO A 44 -5.13 2.29 15.44
N SER A 45 -5.16 3.53 14.95
CA SER A 45 -5.92 3.87 13.74
C SER A 45 -5.29 3.23 12.50
N PHE A 46 -3.96 3.24 12.39
CA PHE A 46 -3.27 2.63 11.26
C PHE A 46 -3.39 1.11 11.28
N ILE A 47 -3.26 0.48 12.45
CA ILE A 47 -3.47 -0.97 12.62
C ILE A 47 -4.87 -1.35 12.14
N LYS A 48 -5.92 -0.70 12.67
CA LYS A 48 -7.31 -0.98 12.30
C LYS A 48 -7.56 -0.83 10.80
N ILE A 49 -6.96 0.17 10.15
CA ILE A 49 -7.09 0.33 8.70
C ILE A 49 -6.40 -0.82 7.98
N LEU A 50 -5.13 -1.13 8.30
CA LEU A 50 -4.38 -2.22 7.67
C LEU A 50 -5.07 -3.59 7.84
N ASP A 51 -5.72 -3.83 8.97
CA ASP A 51 -6.47 -5.06 9.24
C ASP A 51 -7.64 -5.26 8.26
N VAL A 52 -8.25 -4.18 7.75
CA VAL A 52 -9.28 -4.29 6.69
C VAL A 52 -8.69 -4.82 5.39
N GLY A 53 -7.45 -4.44 5.07
CA GLY A 53 -6.73 -4.98 3.92
C GLY A 53 -6.50 -6.49 4.07
N GLU A 54 -6.01 -6.91 5.23
CA GLU A 54 -5.80 -8.32 5.54
C GLU A 54 -7.12 -9.11 5.53
N ALA A 55 -8.20 -8.55 6.10
CA ALA A 55 -9.53 -9.15 6.03
C ALA A 55 -10.02 -9.31 4.58
N TRP A 56 -9.83 -8.32 3.71
CA TRP A 56 -10.21 -8.41 2.30
C TRP A 56 -9.42 -9.49 1.56
N LYS A 57 -8.12 -9.61 1.84
CA LYS A 57 -7.26 -10.66 1.27
C LYS A 57 -7.81 -12.05 1.57
N ASN A 58 -8.27 -12.23 2.81
CA ASN A 58 -8.82 -13.46 3.36
C ASN A 58 -10.32 -13.68 3.05
N GLY A 59 -10.95 -12.79 2.29
CA GLY A 59 -12.36 -12.90 1.91
C GLY A 59 -13.36 -12.45 2.97
N ASN A 60 -12.89 -11.86 4.07
CA ASN A 60 -13.69 -11.43 5.22
C ASN A 60 -14.10 -9.95 5.19
N ALA A 61 -13.69 -9.21 4.15
CA ALA A 61 -14.11 -7.82 3.92
C ALA A 61 -14.35 -7.56 2.44
N SER A 62 -15.29 -6.68 2.13
CA SER A 62 -15.61 -6.28 0.76
C SER A 62 -14.66 -5.20 0.23
N VAL A 63 -14.69 -4.96 -1.08
CA VAL A 63 -14.03 -3.80 -1.68
C VAL A 63 -14.60 -2.48 -1.13
N GLY A 64 -15.88 -2.46 -0.76
CA GLY A 64 -16.53 -1.30 -0.13
C GLY A 64 -15.92 -0.97 1.23
N ASP A 65 -15.71 -2.00 2.07
CA ASP A 65 -15.08 -1.85 3.38
C ASP A 65 -13.66 -1.30 3.26
N ALA A 66 -12.88 -1.83 2.33
CA ALA A 66 -11.53 -1.37 2.05
C ALA A 66 -11.51 0.10 1.56
N ARG A 67 -12.48 0.52 0.73
CA ARG A 67 -12.62 1.92 0.32
C ARG A 67 -12.99 2.84 1.48
N ASN A 68 -13.89 2.41 2.37
CA ASN A 68 -14.25 3.17 3.57
C ASN A 68 -13.05 3.33 4.51
N ALA A 69 -12.25 2.27 4.70
CA ALA A 69 -11.00 2.33 5.45
C ALA A 69 -9.97 3.28 4.80
N ALA A 70 -9.88 3.28 3.46
CA ALA A 70 -9.03 4.24 2.72
C ALA A 70 -9.49 5.69 2.95
N PHE A 71 -10.80 5.95 2.99
CA PHE A 71 -11.32 7.29 3.30
C PHE A 71 -11.03 7.71 4.74
N ALA A 72 -11.08 6.78 5.70
CA ALA A 72 -10.66 7.06 7.08
C ALA A 72 -9.18 7.49 7.14
N ALA A 73 -8.30 6.80 6.40
CA ALA A 73 -6.89 7.19 6.29
C ALA A 73 -6.70 8.58 5.68
N ILE A 74 -7.51 8.93 4.66
CA ILE A 74 -7.50 10.27 4.06
C ILE A 74 -7.96 11.33 5.05
N ALA A 75 -8.99 11.05 5.86
CA ALA A 75 -9.46 11.96 6.89
C ALA A 75 -8.38 12.22 7.95
N ILE A 76 -7.69 11.17 8.41
CA ILE A 76 -6.53 11.29 9.31
C ILE A 76 -5.45 12.16 8.67
N ALA A 77 -5.07 11.87 7.41
CA ALA A 77 -4.05 12.64 6.69
C ALA A 77 -4.41 14.13 6.49
N LYS A 78 -5.70 14.49 6.47
CA LYS A 78 -6.16 15.88 6.36
C LYS A 78 -6.16 16.64 7.69
N ALA A 79 -6.24 15.92 8.81
CA ALA A 79 -6.27 16.49 10.15
C ALA A 79 -4.86 16.68 10.75
N LEU A 80 -3.83 16.14 10.10
CA LEU A 80 -2.43 16.23 10.54
C LEU A 80 -1.74 17.43 9.89
N GLU A 81 -0.77 18.00 10.60
CA GLU A 81 0.11 19.07 10.10
C GLU A 81 1.51 18.54 9.76
N ASP A 82 1.97 17.50 10.46
CA ASP A 82 3.29 16.91 10.25
C ASP A 82 3.37 16.18 8.88
N PRO A 83 4.23 16.61 7.95
CA PRO A 83 4.35 16.00 6.62
C PRO A 83 4.74 14.52 6.66
N VAL A 84 5.50 14.07 7.67
CA VAL A 84 5.88 12.66 7.85
C VAL A 84 4.63 11.83 8.18
N LYS A 85 3.85 12.27 9.17
CA LYS A 85 2.62 11.58 9.57
C LYS A 85 1.53 11.64 8.49
N ILE A 86 1.43 12.75 7.77
CA ILE A 86 0.54 12.87 6.60
C ILE A 86 0.92 11.85 5.53
N ALA A 87 2.22 11.70 5.23
CA ALA A 87 2.69 10.72 4.25
C ALA A 87 2.42 9.29 4.71
N ALA A 88 2.66 8.98 5.98
CA ALA A 88 2.36 7.68 6.59
C ALA A 88 0.87 7.32 6.51
N ALA A 89 -0.02 8.24 6.90
CA ALA A 89 -1.47 8.03 6.80
C ALA A 89 -1.93 7.79 5.36
N ARG A 90 -1.38 8.53 4.38
CA ARG A 90 -1.66 8.30 2.95
C ARG A 90 -1.13 6.95 2.46
N ALA A 91 0.04 6.53 2.94
CA ALA A 91 0.60 5.22 2.61
C ALA A 91 -0.33 4.09 3.08
N VAL A 92 -0.77 4.16 4.34
CA VAL A 92 -1.74 3.21 4.95
C VAL A 92 -3.05 3.16 4.15
N GLY A 93 -3.60 4.33 3.78
CA GLY A 93 -4.81 4.40 2.96
C GLY A 93 -4.64 3.75 1.58
N HIS A 94 -3.46 3.90 0.97
CA HIS A 94 -3.17 3.25 -0.30
C HIS A 94 -3.02 1.73 -0.18
N VAL A 95 -2.54 1.19 0.93
CA VAL A 95 -2.50 -0.26 1.16
C VAL A 95 -3.91 -0.85 1.02
N VAL A 96 -4.89 -0.34 1.78
CA VAL A 96 -6.26 -0.87 1.69
C VAL A 96 -6.93 -0.57 0.35
N ALA A 97 -6.57 0.54 -0.31
CA ALA A 97 -7.06 0.85 -1.65
C ALA A 97 -6.60 -0.15 -2.72
N VAL A 98 -5.58 -0.99 -2.45
CA VAL A 98 -5.19 -2.10 -3.33
C VAL A 98 -6.38 -2.99 -3.63
N ALA A 99 -7.24 -3.27 -2.64
CA ALA A 99 -8.44 -4.08 -2.81
C ALA A 99 -9.35 -3.58 -3.94
N HIS A 100 -9.47 -2.25 -4.08
CA HIS A 100 -10.24 -1.60 -5.13
C HIS A 100 -9.50 -1.61 -6.48
N MET A 101 -8.22 -1.24 -6.48
CA MET A 101 -7.36 -1.27 -7.66
C MET A 101 -5.90 -1.57 -7.31
N ALA A 102 -5.32 -2.56 -7.98
CA ALA A 102 -4.04 -3.13 -7.58
C ALA A 102 -2.85 -2.18 -7.73
N ASP A 103 -2.91 -1.18 -8.63
CA ASP A 103 -1.86 -0.19 -8.83
C ASP A 103 -1.68 0.76 -7.63
N HIS A 104 -2.62 0.77 -6.68
CA HIS A 104 -2.43 1.45 -5.40
C HIS A 104 -1.24 0.89 -4.59
N ALA A 105 -0.79 -0.33 -4.85
CA ALA A 105 0.38 -0.91 -4.19
C ALA A 105 1.64 -0.07 -4.46
N LEU A 106 1.80 0.41 -5.70
CA LEU A 106 2.91 1.30 -6.07
C LEU A 106 2.84 2.62 -5.28
N ARG A 107 1.64 3.20 -5.20
CA ARG A 107 1.41 4.46 -4.46
C ARG A 107 1.64 4.31 -2.96
N ALA A 108 1.28 3.17 -2.38
CA ALA A 108 1.53 2.87 -0.97
C ALA A 108 3.04 2.88 -0.68
N ALA A 109 3.82 2.15 -1.48
CA ALA A 109 5.27 2.11 -1.36
C ALA A 109 5.93 3.49 -1.58
N ASP A 110 5.42 4.29 -2.53
CA ASP A 110 5.95 5.63 -2.80
C ASP A 110 5.60 6.65 -1.71
N TYR A 111 4.40 6.59 -1.13
CA TYR A 111 4.05 7.43 0.02
C TYR A 111 4.82 7.05 1.27
N ALA A 112 5.12 5.76 1.47
CA ALA A 112 5.99 5.32 2.55
C ALA A 112 7.37 6.00 2.45
N LEU A 113 7.96 6.07 1.25
CA LEU A 113 9.21 6.81 1.05
C LEU A 113 9.10 8.30 1.39
N LYS A 114 7.97 8.94 1.12
CA LYS A 114 7.78 10.37 1.43
C LYS A 114 7.84 10.67 2.94
N ALA A 115 7.60 9.67 3.79
CA ALA A 115 7.73 9.80 5.24
C ALA A 115 9.18 9.74 5.75
N LEU A 116 10.15 9.45 4.88
CA LEU A 116 11.57 9.31 5.24
C LEU A 116 12.41 10.49 4.74
N SER A 117 13.59 10.66 5.33
CA SER A 117 14.63 11.57 4.82
C SER A 117 15.18 11.12 3.46
N LYS A 118 15.94 11.97 2.77
CA LYS A 118 16.45 11.67 1.43
C LYS A 118 17.35 10.43 1.41
N ASP A 119 18.21 10.27 2.40
CA ASP A 119 19.17 9.16 2.46
C ASP A 119 18.46 7.85 2.81
N GLU A 120 17.54 7.89 3.78
CA GLU A 120 16.70 6.75 4.14
C GLU A 120 15.82 6.28 2.98
N ARG A 121 15.35 7.19 2.11
CA ARG A 121 14.56 6.82 0.93
C ARG A 121 15.32 5.91 -0.02
N VAL A 122 16.63 6.12 -0.20
CA VAL A 122 17.44 5.28 -1.10
C VAL A 122 17.54 3.87 -0.54
N LEU A 123 17.86 3.74 0.75
CA LEU A 123 17.94 2.45 1.44
C LEU A 123 16.59 1.75 1.49
N GLU A 124 15.52 2.47 1.80
CA GLU A 124 14.17 1.93 1.82
C GLU A 124 13.74 1.48 0.43
N ARG A 125 14.06 2.23 -0.62
CA ARG A 125 13.73 1.86 -2.00
C ARG A 125 14.41 0.55 -2.40
N GLN A 126 15.66 0.34 -2.00
CA GLN A 126 16.38 -0.91 -2.22
C GLN A 126 15.71 -2.06 -1.45
N TRP A 127 15.42 -1.87 -0.16
CA TRP A 127 14.74 -2.86 0.65
C TRP A 127 13.37 -3.26 0.08
N GLN A 128 12.55 -2.28 -0.35
CA GLN A 128 11.26 -2.53 -1.02
C GLN A 128 11.42 -3.42 -2.27
N ASN A 129 12.52 -3.29 -3.01
CA ASN A 129 12.80 -4.13 -4.20
C ASN A 129 13.16 -5.56 -3.82
N GLU A 130 13.91 -5.74 -2.73
CA GLU A 130 14.28 -7.05 -2.19
C GLU A 130 13.06 -7.80 -1.65
N GLN A 131 12.07 -7.08 -1.12
CA GLN A 131 10.84 -7.67 -0.61
C GLN A 131 9.83 -8.07 -1.70
N LEU A 132 10.10 -7.82 -2.98
CA LEU A 132 9.17 -8.16 -4.06
C LEU A 132 9.08 -9.68 -4.29
N PRO A 133 7.89 -10.29 -4.16
CA PRO A 133 7.67 -11.67 -4.57
C PRO A 133 7.90 -11.83 -6.08
N VAL A 134 8.45 -12.99 -6.48
CA VAL A 134 8.76 -13.31 -7.89
C VAL A 134 7.55 -13.10 -8.81
N SER A 135 6.35 -13.45 -8.35
CA SER A 135 5.10 -13.38 -9.12
C SER A 135 4.68 -11.97 -9.55
N ILE A 136 5.19 -10.94 -8.88
CA ILE A 136 4.86 -9.52 -9.15
C ILE A 136 6.09 -8.65 -9.39
N LYS A 137 7.31 -9.18 -9.21
CA LYS A 137 8.57 -8.43 -9.28
C LYS A 137 8.73 -7.69 -10.61
N SER A 138 8.63 -8.42 -11.73
CA SER A 138 8.77 -7.81 -13.06
C SER A 138 7.69 -6.77 -13.35
N LEU A 139 6.45 -7.02 -12.92
CA LEU A 139 5.33 -6.09 -13.09
C LEU A 139 5.59 -4.77 -12.34
N VAL A 140 5.98 -4.86 -11.06
CA VAL A 140 6.23 -3.68 -10.22
C VAL A 140 7.45 -2.90 -10.72
N LEU A 141 8.57 -3.58 -10.98
CA LEU A 141 9.82 -2.92 -11.42
C LEU A 141 9.68 -2.25 -12.79
N ALA A 142 8.91 -2.82 -13.72
CA ALA A 142 8.68 -2.24 -15.03
C ALA A 142 7.69 -1.06 -15.05
N THR A 143 6.98 -0.81 -13.94
CA THR A 143 5.89 0.20 -13.89
C THR A 143 6.19 1.35 -12.94
N ARG A 144 6.87 1.08 -11.82
CA ARG A 144 7.27 2.12 -10.87
C ARG A 144 8.26 3.08 -11.53
N LYS A 145 8.12 4.37 -11.24
CA LYS A 145 9.01 5.43 -11.71
C LYS A 145 9.98 5.86 -10.60
#